data_AF-A0A0F9GVS6-F1
#
_entry.id   AF-A0A0F9GVS6-F1
#
_cell.length_a   1.000
_cell.length_b   1.000
_cell.length_c   1.000
_cell.angle_alpha   90.00
_cell.angle_beta   90.00
_cell.angle_gamma   90.00
#
_symmetry.space_group_name_H-M   'P 1'
#
loop_
_entity.id
_entity.type
_entity.pdbx_description
1 polymer ?
#
loop_
_entity_poly.entity_id
_entity_poly.type
_entity_poly.pdbx_seq_one_letter_code
_entity_poly.pdbx_strand_id
1 'polypeptide(L)'
;MGLKSKRNFKTLLGATALSLSANTGESILIRDVRIFEPTAVYANFLIERTAVGYFRVAGLLGNHLHFGPGRASHSHNWNFGTVEATMGDAGAFIENAGEVDTAVALTQAAADTNYARVPQMTETPSSFKQTILSYLAAKGLFTGFPVAEGETFTIQLITGATSVCMVEYEIYDAGDIVNTMENGSRSNTFLYISYGDTGANLQLVVNTTLGESNNPAEYPNFPFGGIVPSGQKIELIGILASDISPAANVTGTYSYTEYLKLMKGREVLFDEDHNGLLYYNPQQDPPGAVNLIGEGFAPGGNFTQCDIKQPLMFDPPLIFLEGEELTVSWHIANDGTTGVVISQALQEVGMILRLSPI
;
A
#
# COMPACT_ATOMS: atom_id res chain seq x y z
N MET A 1 -2.64 28.19 20.59
CA MET A 1 -2.63 26.72 20.67
C MET A 1 -2.29 26.24 22.06
N GLY A 2 -3.32 26.05 22.87
CA GLY A 2 -3.20 25.31 24.12
C GLY A 2 -3.36 23.83 23.82
N LEU A 3 -2.23 23.14 23.59
CA LEU A 3 -2.22 21.69 23.51
C LEU A 3 -2.56 21.13 24.91
N LYS A 4 -3.71 20.45 25.04
CA LYS A 4 -4.12 19.80 26.28
C LYS A 4 -3.44 18.44 26.46
N SER A 5 -3.38 17.64 25.40
CA SER A 5 -2.76 16.32 25.42
C SER A 5 -2.14 15.98 24.07
N LYS A 6 -0.84 15.65 24.10
CA LYS A 6 -0.03 15.40 22.89
C LYS A 6 -0.27 14.03 22.25
N ARG A 7 -0.75 13.04 23.00
CA ARG A 7 -0.82 11.68 22.46
C ARG A 7 -1.87 10.86 23.20
N ASN A 8 -2.97 10.58 22.50
CA ASN A 8 -4.10 9.83 23.01
C ASN A 8 -4.46 8.73 22.02
N PHE A 9 -5.12 7.69 22.51
CA PHE A 9 -5.49 6.53 21.69
C PHE A 9 -6.93 6.15 21.94
N LYS A 10 -7.65 5.87 20.85
CA LYS A 10 -8.95 5.20 20.90
C LYS A 10 -8.85 3.88 20.14
N THR A 11 -9.26 2.79 20.78
CA THR A 11 -9.23 1.45 20.18
C THR A 11 -10.63 0.85 20.16
N LEU A 12 -10.95 0.16 19.07
CA LEU A 12 -12.16 -0.62 18.90
C LEU A 12 -11.79 -2.02 18.38
N LEU A 13 -12.46 -3.03 18.92
CA LEU A 13 -12.35 -4.42 18.49
C LEU A 13 -13.67 -4.85 17.84
N GLY A 14 -13.57 -5.64 16.76
CA GLY A 14 -14.70 -6.18 16.02
C GLY A 14 -15.16 -5.32 14.85
N ALA A 15 -16.34 -5.65 14.32
CA ALA A 15 -16.87 -5.14 13.05
C ALA A 15 -17.67 -3.83 13.18
N THR A 16 -17.62 -3.15 14.32
CA THR A 16 -18.35 -1.90 14.53
C THR A 16 -17.53 -0.70 14.04
N ALA A 17 -18.21 0.37 13.62
CA ALA A 17 -17.55 1.61 13.24
C ALA A 17 -16.93 2.29 14.48
N LEU A 18 -15.69 2.76 14.35
CA LEU A 18 -15.04 3.56 15.38
C LEU A 18 -15.47 5.01 15.21
N SER A 19 -16.11 5.58 16.24
CA SER A 19 -16.43 7.01 16.30
C SER A 19 -15.62 7.71 17.38
N LEU A 20 -15.20 8.96 17.19
CA LEU A 20 -14.49 9.80 18.15
C LEU A 20 -14.99 11.23 18.02
N SER A 21 -15.64 11.75 19.05
CA SER A 21 -16.19 13.11 19.07
C SER A 21 -15.31 14.04 19.89
N ALA A 22 -15.16 15.28 19.43
CA ALA A 22 -14.56 16.35 20.23
C ALA A 22 -15.58 16.86 21.25
N ASN A 23 -15.25 16.80 22.55
CA ASN A 23 -16.16 17.27 23.60
C ASN A 23 -16.27 18.80 23.61
N THR A 24 -17.26 19.33 24.34
CA THR A 24 -17.40 20.77 24.55
C THR A 24 -16.13 21.35 25.19
N GLY A 25 -15.62 22.45 24.64
CA GLY A 25 -14.40 23.12 25.08
C GLY A 25 -13.10 22.50 24.59
N GLU A 26 -13.12 21.51 23.70
CA GLU A 26 -11.92 20.93 23.08
C GLU A 26 -12.07 20.71 21.57
N SER A 27 -10.94 20.58 20.90
CA SER A 27 -10.85 20.17 19.50
C SER A 27 -9.78 19.07 19.36
N ILE A 28 -9.90 18.22 18.34
CA ILE A 28 -9.07 17.01 18.20
C ILE A 28 -8.36 17.03 16.84
N LEU A 29 -7.10 16.59 16.82
CA LEU A 29 -6.35 16.35 15.59
C LEU A 29 -5.96 14.88 15.49
N ILE A 30 -6.49 14.17 14.50
CA ILE A 30 -6.13 12.76 14.25
C ILE A 30 -4.77 12.72 13.55
N ARG A 31 -3.81 12.03 14.15
CA ARG A 31 -2.43 11.94 13.63
C ARG A 31 -2.16 10.67 12.85
N ASP A 32 -2.72 9.55 13.30
CA ASP A 32 -2.51 8.25 12.68
C ASP A 32 -3.71 7.33 12.94
N VAL A 33 -3.88 6.35 12.05
CA VAL A 33 -4.90 5.30 12.16
C VAL A 33 -4.28 3.97 11.80
N ARG A 34 -4.48 2.96 12.64
CA ARG A 34 -4.01 1.58 12.42
C ARG A 34 -5.18 0.61 12.42
N ILE A 35 -5.24 -0.25 11.42
CA ILE A 35 -6.31 -1.23 11.23
C ILE A 35 -5.67 -2.60 11.02
N PHE A 36 -6.17 -3.63 11.70
CA PHE A 36 -5.72 -5.02 11.60
C PHE A 36 -6.90 -5.91 11.22
N GLU A 37 -6.66 -6.85 10.29
CA GLU A 37 -7.61 -7.88 9.84
C GLU A 37 -9.06 -7.42 9.53
N PRO A 38 -9.28 -6.31 8.79
CA PRO A 38 -10.61 -6.05 8.27
C PRO A 38 -10.90 -7.02 7.11
N THR A 39 -12.16 -7.44 6.97
CA THR A 39 -12.63 -8.19 5.80
C THR A 39 -12.92 -7.29 4.60
N ALA A 40 -13.18 -6.00 4.83
CA ALA A 40 -13.31 -5.02 3.75
C ALA A 40 -11.92 -4.60 3.25
N VAL A 41 -11.81 -4.43 1.93
CA VAL A 41 -10.58 -3.96 1.27
C VAL A 41 -10.27 -2.52 1.64
N TYR A 42 -11.30 -1.69 1.87
CA TYR A 42 -11.17 -0.25 2.07
C TYR A 42 -11.86 0.24 3.33
N ALA A 43 -11.30 1.28 3.94
CA ALA A 43 -11.91 2.04 5.03
C ALA A 43 -12.18 3.49 4.60
N ASN A 44 -13.35 4.00 4.96
CA ASN A 44 -13.76 5.39 4.69
C ASN A 44 -13.73 6.20 5.98
N PHE A 45 -13.04 7.35 5.95
CA PHE A 45 -12.86 8.23 7.08
C PHE A 45 -13.75 9.44 6.89
N LEU A 46 -14.60 9.70 7.88
CA LEU A 46 -15.57 10.80 7.83
C LEU A 46 -15.38 11.73 9.02
N ILE A 47 -15.57 13.02 8.80
CA ILE A 47 -15.87 13.97 9.88
C ILE A 47 -17.31 14.42 9.67
N GLU A 48 -18.17 14.12 10.64
CA GLU A 48 -19.63 14.16 10.51
C GLU A 48 -20.14 13.27 9.36
N ARG A 49 -20.35 13.87 8.19
CA ARG A 49 -20.80 13.20 6.96
C ARG A 49 -19.89 13.49 5.76
N THR A 50 -18.86 14.30 5.96
CA THR A 50 -17.89 14.64 4.91
C THR A 50 -16.80 13.58 4.88
N ALA A 51 -16.59 12.94 3.74
CA ALA A 51 -15.46 12.03 3.53
C ALA A 51 -14.16 12.85 3.50
N VAL A 52 -13.20 12.48 4.36
CA VAL A 52 -11.92 13.17 4.50
C VAL A 52 -10.71 12.28 4.21
N GLY A 53 -10.90 10.96 4.15
CA GLY A 53 -9.87 10.03 3.73
C GLY A 53 -10.44 8.67 3.29
N TYR A 54 -9.76 8.01 2.38
CA TYR A 54 -10.11 6.68 1.89
C TYR A 54 -8.82 5.86 1.71
N PHE A 55 -8.75 4.70 2.34
CA PHE A 55 -7.50 3.93 2.43
C PHE A 55 -7.73 2.45 2.24
N ARG A 56 -6.82 1.79 1.50
CA ARG A 56 -6.78 0.32 1.42
C ARG A 56 -6.25 -0.27 2.72
N VAL A 57 -7.04 -1.17 3.30
CA VAL A 57 -6.83 -1.79 4.61
C VAL A 57 -6.82 -3.33 4.58
N ALA A 58 -7.11 -3.94 3.44
CA ALA A 58 -6.95 -5.37 3.18
C ALA A 58 -6.83 -5.63 1.67
N GLY A 59 -6.77 -6.90 1.27
CA GLY A 59 -6.61 -7.32 -0.12
C GLY A 59 -5.21 -7.87 -0.41
N LEU A 60 -4.99 -8.28 -1.66
CA LEU A 60 -3.75 -8.94 -2.07
C LEU A 60 -2.53 -8.01 -1.96
N LEU A 61 -2.71 -6.73 -2.29
CA LEU A 61 -1.67 -5.70 -2.20
C LEU A 61 -1.43 -5.18 -0.78
N GLY A 62 -2.17 -5.68 0.21
CA GLY A 62 -1.98 -5.37 1.62
C GLY A 62 -2.71 -4.12 2.12
N ASN A 63 -2.22 -3.57 3.23
CA ASN A 63 -2.86 -2.56 4.06
C ASN A 63 -1.89 -1.39 4.33
N HIS A 64 -2.28 -0.17 3.91
CA HIS A 64 -1.46 1.02 4.13
C HIS A 64 -1.51 1.55 5.58
N LEU A 65 -2.51 1.12 6.34
CA LEU A 65 -2.76 1.46 7.73
C LEU A 65 -2.47 0.27 8.65
N HIS A 66 -1.56 -0.62 8.26
CA HIS A 66 -1.27 -1.82 9.04
C HIS A 66 -0.71 -1.47 10.42
N PHE A 67 -0.97 -2.34 11.40
CA PHE A 67 -0.15 -2.34 12.60
C PHE A 67 1.24 -2.78 12.22
N GLY A 68 2.25 -1.93 12.44
CA GLY A 68 3.64 -2.27 12.19
C GLY A 68 3.95 -3.66 12.78
N PRO A 69 4.70 -4.52 12.07
CA PRO A 69 4.90 -5.90 12.48
C PRO A 69 5.55 -5.96 13.87
N GLY A 70 4.73 -6.13 14.91
CA GLY A 70 5.16 -6.32 16.29
C GLY A 70 5.72 -7.73 16.53
N ARG A 71 5.49 -8.65 15.59
CA ARG A 71 6.11 -9.97 15.54
C ARG A 71 7.47 -9.90 14.83
N ALA A 72 8.37 -9.04 15.30
CA ALA A 72 9.77 -9.03 14.88
C ALA A 72 10.58 -10.23 15.44
N SER A 73 9.89 -11.24 15.94
CA SER A 73 10.49 -12.48 16.42
C SER A 73 9.45 -13.57 16.27
N HIS A 74 9.40 -14.18 15.10
CA HIS A 74 9.17 -15.62 15.09
C HIS A 74 10.56 -16.25 15.04
N SER A 75 10.88 -17.00 16.09
CA SER A 75 12.11 -17.78 16.18
C SER A 75 11.86 -19.11 15.50
N HIS A 76 12.78 -19.55 14.63
CA HIS A 76 12.86 -20.96 14.28
C HIS A 76 13.65 -21.67 15.37
N ASN A 77 13.04 -22.65 16.04
CA ASN A 77 13.80 -23.59 16.86
C ASN A 77 14.42 -24.63 15.92
N TRP A 78 15.73 -24.56 15.75
CA TRP A 78 16.49 -25.62 15.08
C TRP A 78 17.08 -26.52 16.16
N ASN A 79 16.44 -27.67 16.37
CA ASN A 79 16.92 -28.67 17.32
C ASN A 79 17.84 -29.65 16.57
N PHE A 80 19.14 -29.57 16.84
CA PHE A 80 20.10 -30.59 16.42
C PHE A 80 20.29 -31.57 17.58
N GLY A 81 19.92 -32.83 17.39
CA GLY A 81 20.19 -33.88 18.36
C GLY A 81 21.69 -34.20 18.44
N THR A 82 22.17 -34.63 19.61
CA THR A 82 23.56 -35.06 19.83
C THR A 82 23.80 -36.55 19.55
N VAL A 83 22.77 -37.26 19.06
CA VAL A 83 22.81 -38.70 18.79
C VAL A 83 22.28 -38.90 17.38
N GLU A 84 23.02 -39.63 16.53
CA GLU A 84 22.51 -40.17 15.28
C GLU A 84 21.25 -41.00 15.58
N ALA A 85 20.08 -40.42 15.35
CA ALA A 85 18.84 -41.16 15.42
C ALA A 85 18.65 -41.89 14.09
N THR A 86 18.59 -43.22 14.12
CA THR A 86 18.05 -44.01 13.01
C THR A 86 16.57 -43.61 12.86
N MET A 87 16.25 -42.82 11.83
CA MET A 87 14.95 -42.12 11.74
C MET A 87 13.86 -43.02 11.15
N GLY A 88 12.90 -43.41 11.98
CA GLY A 88 11.52 -43.66 11.55
C GLY A 88 10.68 -42.46 11.96
N ASP A 89 10.19 -41.71 10.97
CA ASP A 89 9.03 -40.81 11.04
C ASP A 89 9.10 -39.50 11.85
N ALA A 90 10.27 -38.92 12.13
CA ALA A 90 10.31 -37.58 12.76
C ALA A 90 11.55 -36.73 12.41
N GLY A 91 11.75 -36.41 11.13
CA GLY A 91 12.73 -35.42 10.65
C GLY A 91 12.08 -34.42 9.72
N ALA A 92 12.40 -33.13 9.85
CA ALA A 92 11.90 -32.09 8.96
C ALA A 92 12.68 -32.09 7.64
N PHE A 93 12.03 -32.47 6.55
CA PHE A 93 12.55 -32.36 5.18
C PHE A 93 12.07 -31.05 4.54
N ILE A 94 12.89 -30.46 3.67
CA ILE A 94 12.39 -29.68 2.54
C ILE A 94 12.54 -30.60 1.33
N GLU A 95 11.43 -31.17 0.88
CA GLU A 95 11.41 -31.99 -0.33
C GLU A 95 11.57 -31.09 -1.55
N ASN A 96 12.62 -31.31 -2.34
CA ASN A 96 12.65 -30.88 -3.73
C ASN A 96 11.77 -31.85 -4.54
N ALA A 97 11.16 -31.38 -5.63
CA ALA A 97 10.22 -32.06 -6.52
C ALA A 97 10.77 -33.32 -7.26
N GLY A 98 11.86 -33.91 -6.77
CA GLY A 98 12.47 -35.14 -7.27
C GLY A 98 12.69 -36.23 -6.21
N GLU A 99 12.06 -36.12 -5.03
CA GLU A 99 12.11 -37.14 -3.95
C GLU A 99 13.53 -37.51 -3.44
N VAL A 100 14.51 -36.60 -3.56
CA VAL A 100 15.83 -36.78 -2.96
C VAL A 100 16.02 -35.78 -1.82
N ASP A 101 16.02 -36.30 -0.60
CA ASP A 101 16.23 -35.52 0.62
C ASP A 101 17.61 -34.86 0.62
N THR A 102 17.66 -33.53 0.69
CA THR A 102 18.91 -32.78 0.80
C THR A 102 19.02 -32.16 2.19
N ALA A 103 20.04 -32.54 2.95
CA ALA A 103 20.28 -31.99 4.29
C ALA A 103 20.66 -30.51 4.23
N VAL A 104 20.11 -29.69 5.14
CA VAL A 104 20.62 -28.32 5.40
C VAL A 104 21.94 -28.45 6.15
N ALA A 105 23.05 -28.48 5.42
CA ALA A 105 24.40 -28.56 5.97
C ALA A 105 24.99 -27.15 6.11
N LEU A 106 24.99 -26.58 7.32
CA LEU A 106 25.90 -25.47 7.66
C LEU A 106 27.31 -26.04 7.88
N THR A 107 27.96 -26.46 6.79
CA THR A 107 29.32 -26.97 6.86
C THR A 107 30.31 -25.83 6.67
N GLN A 108 31.12 -25.57 7.69
CA GLN A 108 32.34 -24.77 7.52
C GLN A 108 33.43 -25.71 6.98
N ALA A 109 33.42 -25.96 5.67
CA ALA A 109 34.55 -26.54 4.96
C ALA A 109 34.96 -25.60 3.83
N ALA A 110 36.24 -25.22 3.84
CA ALA A 110 36.84 -24.24 2.94
C ALA A 110 36.99 -24.81 1.52
N ALA A 111 35.91 -24.86 0.73
CA ALA A 111 35.98 -25.07 -0.72
C ALA A 111 34.69 -24.85 -1.52
N ASP A 112 33.52 -24.61 -0.90
CA ASP A 112 32.28 -24.49 -1.68
C ASP A 112 32.11 -23.11 -2.32
N THR A 113 31.89 -23.10 -3.64
CA THR A 113 31.64 -21.89 -4.44
C THR A 113 30.15 -21.61 -4.66
N ASN A 114 29.25 -22.44 -4.12
CA ASN A 114 27.80 -22.25 -4.22
C ASN A 114 27.17 -22.11 -2.84
N TYR A 115 26.86 -20.87 -2.46
CA TYR A 115 26.15 -20.55 -1.23
C TYR A 115 24.67 -20.30 -1.56
N ALA A 116 23.77 -21.08 -0.96
CA ALA A 116 22.38 -20.66 -0.82
C ALA A 116 22.26 -19.87 0.48
N ARG A 117 22.08 -18.55 0.36
CA ARG A 117 21.73 -17.72 1.52
C ARG A 117 20.34 -18.15 2.01
N VAL A 118 20.24 -18.60 3.26
CA VAL A 118 19.03 -18.33 4.04
C VAL A 118 18.85 -16.81 3.97
N PRO A 119 17.66 -16.28 3.61
CA PRO A 119 17.48 -14.85 3.45
C PRO A 119 18.08 -14.14 4.66
N GLN A 120 19.15 -13.40 4.38
CA GLN A 120 19.86 -12.61 5.36
C GLN A 120 18.92 -11.45 5.71
N MET A 121 18.00 -11.65 6.65
CA MET A 121 17.26 -10.55 7.27
C MET A 121 18.16 -9.69 8.19
N THR A 122 19.49 -9.72 7.99
CA THR A 122 20.44 -9.07 8.89
C THR A 122 20.52 -7.57 8.67
N GLU A 123 20.15 -7.01 7.52
CA GLU A 123 20.16 -5.54 7.34
C GLU A 123 19.10 -5.05 6.33
N THR A 124 17.82 -5.22 6.67
CA THR A 124 16.88 -4.13 6.41
C THR A 124 16.49 -3.64 7.80
N PRO A 125 16.78 -2.40 8.22
CA PRO A 125 16.47 -1.94 9.57
C PRO A 125 14.96 -2.01 9.74
N SER A 126 14.41 -3.12 10.26
CA SER A 126 12.99 -3.40 10.49
C SER A 126 12.09 -2.46 9.69
N SER A 127 12.09 -2.64 8.36
CA SER A 127 11.61 -1.69 7.37
C SER A 127 10.30 -1.03 7.80
N PHE A 128 10.39 0.23 8.21
CA PHE A 128 9.31 1.19 8.48
C PHE A 128 8.08 0.64 9.23
N LYS A 129 8.08 0.78 10.56
CA LYS A 129 6.95 0.49 11.49
C LYS A 129 5.76 1.46 11.37
N GLN A 130 5.59 2.13 10.24
CA GLN A 130 4.69 3.29 10.15
C GLN A 130 3.69 3.12 9.01
N THR A 131 2.50 3.65 9.22
CA THR A 131 1.43 3.72 8.21
C THR A 131 1.79 4.74 7.12
N ILE A 132 1.05 4.72 6.01
CA ILE A 132 1.19 5.76 4.98
C ILE A 132 0.94 7.17 5.55
N LEU A 133 0.00 7.32 6.48
CA LEU A 133 -0.29 8.59 7.14
C LEU A 133 0.91 9.09 7.94
N SER A 134 1.51 8.21 8.74
CA SER A 134 2.71 8.54 9.51
C SER A 134 3.90 8.88 8.61
N TYR A 135 4.07 8.17 7.49
CA TYR A 135 5.10 8.47 6.50
C TYR A 135 4.91 9.86 5.86
N LEU A 136 3.69 10.19 5.45
CA LEU A 136 3.36 11.50 4.89
C LEU A 136 3.50 12.62 5.92
N ALA A 137 3.15 12.37 7.18
CA ALA A 137 3.36 13.31 8.28
C ALA A 137 4.84 13.57 8.53
N ALA A 138 5.67 12.53 8.52
CA ALA A 138 7.13 12.66 8.70
C ALA A 138 7.79 13.48 7.59
N LYS A 139 7.21 13.49 6.38
CA LYS A 139 7.62 14.34 5.26
C LYS A 139 7.03 15.75 5.29
N GLY A 140 6.19 16.08 6.26
CA GLY A 140 5.50 17.37 6.35
C GLY A 140 4.39 17.55 5.31
N LEU A 141 3.97 16.48 4.65
CA LEU A 141 2.92 16.51 3.61
C LEU A 141 1.51 16.35 4.18
N PHE A 142 1.39 15.71 5.35
CA PHE A 142 0.13 15.46 6.04
C PHE A 142 0.17 16.04 7.46
N THR A 143 -0.78 16.92 7.78
CA THR A 143 -0.86 17.54 9.11
C THR A 143 -1.78 16.81 10.09
N GLY A 144 -2.66 15.93 9.60
CA GLY A 144 -3.68 15.25 10.39
C GLY A 144 -5.10 15.51 9.88
N PHE A 145 -6.09 14.83 10.45
CA PHE A 145 -7.52 15.13 10.22
C PHE A 145 -8.05 16.03 11.35
N PRO A 146 -8.39 17.30 11.07
CA PRO A 146 -8.85 18.26 12.07
C PRO A 146 -10.34 18.05 12.39
N VAL A 147 -10.66 17.80 13.65
CA VAL A 147 -12.02 17.60 14.17
C VAL A 147 -12.36 18.76 15.10
N ALA A 148 -13.24 19.66 14.66
CA ALA A 148 -13.62 20.82 15.46
C ALA A 148 -14.53 20.41 16.63
N GLU A 149 -14.69 21.32 17.60
CA GLU A 149 -15.61 21.14 18.72
C GLU A 149 -17.02 20.75 18.24
N GLY A 150 -17.57 19.68 18.81
CA GLY A 150 -18.90 19.18 18.46
C GLY A 150 -18.96 18.33 17.19
N GLU A 151 -17.85 18.16 16.46
CA GLU A 151 -17.77 17.24 15.33
C GLU A 151 -17.32 15.83 15.77
N THR A 152 -17.74 14.84 14.99
CA THR A 152 -17.38 13.43 15.20
C THR A 152 -16.60 12.87 14.03
N PHE A 153 -15.40 12.36 14.30
CA PHE A 153 -14.64 11.53 13.38
C PHE A 153 -15.16 10.09 13.42
N THR A 154 -15.44 9.50 12.27
CA THR A 154 -15.93 8.12 12.16
C THR A 154 -15.12 7.36 11.11
N ILE A 155 -14.70 6.15 11.45
CA ILE A 155 -14.14 5.20 10.49
C ILE A 155 -15.22 4.15 10.17
N GLN A 156 -15.66 4.16 8.92
CA GLN A 156 -16.66 3.25 8.39
C GLN A 156 -16.01 2.16 7.52
N LEU A 157 -16.83 1.18 7.14
CA LEU A 157 -16.46 0.03 6.30
C LEU A 157 -15.43 -0.91 6.92
N ILE A 158 -15.10 -0.77 8.20
CA ILE A 158 -14.37 -1.80 8.93
C ILE A 158 -15.35 -2.95 9.23
N THR A 159 -15.32 -3.98 8.39
CA THR A 159 -16.05 -5.23 8.60
C THR A 159 -15.09 -6.32 9.08
N GLY A 160 -15.58 -7.32 9.80
CA GLY A 160 -14.78 -8.46 10.28
C GLY A 160 -14.74 -8.58 11.80
N ALA A 161 -15.04 -9.76 12.33
CA ALA A 161 -15.18 -9.99 13.78
C ALA A 161 -13.84 -9.89 14.55
N THR A 162 -12.72 -10.12 13.88
CA THR A 162 -11.36 -10.02 14.46
C THR A 162 -10.69 -8.67 14.21
N SER A 163 -11.39 -7.74 13.56
CA SER A 163 -10.82 -6.44 13.20
C SER A 163 -10.38 -5.67 14.45
N VAL A 164 -9.23 -5.01 14.37
CA VAL A 164 -8.78 -4.05 15.38
C VAL A 164 -8.59 -2.70 14.70
N CYS A 165 -9.19 -1.65 15.25
CA CYS A 165 -9.00 -0.28 14.79
C CYS A 165 -8.48 0.57 15.93
N MET A 166 -7.37 1.28 15.71
CA MET A 166 -6.77 2.19 16.68
C MET A 166 -6.50 3.55 16.02
N VAL A 167 -6.95 4.61 16.69
CA VAL A 167 -6.76 6.00 16.27
C VAL A 167 -5.83 6.68 17.27
N GLU A 168 -4.77 7.32 16.77
CA GLU A 168 -3.84 8.15 17.52
C GLU A 168 -4.17 9.62 17.29
N TYR A 169 -4.38 10.39 18.36
CA TYR A 169 -4.86 11.77 18.26
C TYR A 169 -4.32 12.71 19.35
N GLU A 170 -4.32 13.99 19.04
CA GLU A 170 -4.00 15.11 19.93
C GLU A 170 -5.26 15.84 20.36
N ILE A 171 -5.27 16.40 21.58
CA ILE A 171 -6.37 17.21 22.11
C ILE A 171 -5.86 18.64 22.30
N TYR A 172 -6.62 19.59 21.78
CA TYR A 172 -6.38 21.02 21.82
C TYR A 172 -7.54 21.76 22.51
N ASP A 173 -7.32 23.03 22.85
CA ASP A 173 -8.41 23.92 23.23
C ASP A 173 -9.42 24.10 22.08
N ALA A 174 -10.66 24.45 22.42
CA ALA A 174 -11.67 24.78 21.41
C ALA A 174 -11.19 25.93 20.51
N GLY A 175 -11.41 25.79 19.20
CA GLY A 175 -11.03 26.78 18.19
C GLY A 175 -9.57 26.75 17.73
N ASP A 176 -8.69 25.98 18.37
CA ASP A 176 -7.31 25.81 17.90
C ASP A 176 -7.24 24.92 16.65
N ILE A 177 -8.03 23.83 16.62
CA ILE A 177 -8.24 23.00 15.43
C ILE A 177 -9.60 23.35 14.85
N VAL A 178 -9.62 23.79 13.58
CA VAL A 178 -10.83 24.27 12.91
C VAL A 178 -11.13 23.42 11.67
N ASN A 179 -12.41 23.31 11.34
CA ASN A 179 -12.88 22.44 10.26
C ASN A 179 -12.56 22.93 8.84
N THR A 180 -11.96 24.11 8.69
CA THR A 180 -11.47 24.67 7.43
C THR A 180 -9.99 24.39 7.17
N MET A 181 -9.27 23.81 8.13
CA MET A 181 -7.90 23.31 7.92
C MET A 181 -7.87 22.20 6.85
N GLU A 182 -6.71 21.90 6.28
CA GLU A 182 -6.56 20.81 5.30
C GLU A 182 -7.15 19.50 5.85
N ASN A 183 -7.88 18.75 5.01
CA ASN A 183 -8.61 17.53 5.38
C ASN A 183 -9.69 17.69 6.47
N GLY A 184 -10.13 18.92 6.75
CA GLY A 184 -11.29 19.19 7.61
C GLY A 184 -12.64 19.04 6.91
N SER A 185 -13.72 18.96 7.69
CA SER A 185 -15.09 18.73 7.18
C SER A 185 -15.61 19.83 6.23
N ARG A 186 -15.01 21.02 6.29
CA ARG A 186 -15.32 22.21 5.46
C ARG A 186 -14.08 22.75 4.76
N SER A 187 -13.05 21.92 4.59
CA SER A 187 -11.87 22.31 3.85
C SER A 187 -12.19 22.44 2.37
N ASN A 188 -11.41 23.27 1.67
CA ASN A 188 -11.33 23.24 0.22
C ASN A 188 -10.04 22.56 -0.26
N THR A 189 -9.22 22.06 0.67
CA THR A 189 -7.93 21.44 0.38
C THR A 189 -7.87 20.06 1.02
N PHE A 190 -7.58 19.06 0.19
CA PHE A 190 -7.62 17.66 0.60
C PHE A 190 -6.41 16.91 0.10
N LEU A 191 -5.69 16.26 1.02
CA LEU A 191 -4.70 15.24 0.70
C LEU A 191 -5.37 13.88 0.78
N TYR A 192 -5.44 13.18 -0.34
CA TYR A 192 -6.08 11.88 -0.45
C TYR A 192 -5.26 10.93 -1.32
N ILE A 193 -5.61 9.65 -1.27
CA ILE A 193 -5.06 8.64 -2.17
C ILE A 193 -6.19 8.24 -3.13
N SER A 194 -5.94 8.43 -4.42
CA SER A 194 -6.81 7.92 -5.50
C SER A 194 -6.32 6.53 -5.86
N TYR A 195 -7.18 5.52 -5.80
CA TYR A 195 -6.90 4.15 -6.19
C TYR A 195 -7.61 3.87 -7.50
N GLY A 196 -6.94 3.16 -8.41
CA GLY A 196 -7.58 2.73 -9.62
C GLY A 196 -6.93 1.53 -10.25
N ASP A 197 -7.71 0.92 -11.12
CA ASP A 197 -7.39 -0.30 -11.83
C ASP A 197 -8.01 -0.25 -13.24
N THR A 198 -8.00 -1.39 -13.94
CA THR A 198 -8.42 -1.48 -15.35
C THR A 198 -9.86 -1.99 -15.51
N GLY A 199 -10.55 -2.35 -14.42
CA GLY A 199 -11.85 -3.00 -14.42
C GLY A 199 -11.84 -4.45 -14.89
N ALA A 200 -10.67 -5.01 -15.19
CA ALA A 200 -10.52 -6.33 -15.77
C ALA A 200 -9.20 -7.01 -15.39
N ASN A 201 -9.13 -8.31 -15.66
CA ASN A 201 -7.90 -9.09 -15.59
C ASN A 201 -6.95 -8.70 -16.73
N LEU A 202 -5.65 -8.74 -16.45
CA LEU A 202 -4.61 -8.49 -17.43
C LEU A 202 -3.88 -9.78 -17.81
N GLN A 203 -3.67 -9.99 -19.10
CA GLN A 203 -3.07 -11.24 -19.63
C GLN A 203 -2.29 -11.05 -20.94
N LEU A 204 -2.62 -9.99 -21.69
CA LEU A 204 -2.04 -9.70 -23.00
C LEU A 204 -0.86 -8.75 -22.87
N VAL A 205 0.11 -8.89 -23.78
CA VAL A 205 1.26 -7.98 -23.90
C VAL A 205 0.81 -6.70 -24.61
N VAL A 206 0.23 -5.79 -23.83
CA VAL A 206 -0.30 -4.52 -24.33
C VAL A 206 -0.33 -3.49 -23.21
N ASN A 207 -0.19 -2.22 -23.59
CA ASN A 207 -0.50 -1.11 -22.69
C ASN A 207 -2.00 -1.10 -22.39
N THR A 208 -2.38 -1.31 -21.14
CA THR A 208 -3.78 -1.29 -20.69
C THR A 208 -3.99 -0.12 -19.74
N THR A 209 -4.95 0.75 -20.06
CA THR A 209 -5.27 1.94 -19.25
C THR A 209 -5.99 1.57 -17.96
N LEU A 210 -5.53 2.14 -16.85
CA LEU A 210 -6.21 2.10 -15.56
C LEU A 210 -7.28 3.21 -15.59
N GLY A 211 -8.47 2.86 -16.07
CA GLY A 211 -9.57 3.79 -16.30
C GLY A 211 -10.66 3.76 -15.23
N GLU A 212 -10.57 2.85 -14.26
CA GLU A 212 -11.60 2.66 -13.23
C GLU A 212 -11.09 3.14 -11.87
N SER A 213 -11.79 4.11 -11.29
CA SER A 213 -11.53 4.62 -9.94
C SER A 213 -12.22 3.73 -8.90
N ASN A 214 -11.44 3.26 -7.93
CA ASN A 214 -11.94 2.49 -6.79
C ASN A 214 -12.37 3.41 -5.63
N ASN A 215 -12.16 4.73 -5.76
CA ASN A 215 -12.57 5.69 -4.75
C ASN A 215 -14.09 5.92 -4.74
N PRO A 216 -14.67 6.28 -3.58
CA PRO A 216 -16.04 6.76 -3.50
C PRO A 216 -16.28 8.00 -4.37
N ALA A 217 -17.53 8.21 -4.79
CA ALA A 217 -17.92 9.29 -5.71
C ALA A 217 -17.72 10.71 -5.13
N GLU A 218 -17.50 10.82 -3.82
CA GLU A 218 -17.12 12.07 -3.15
C GLU A 218 -15.73 12.58 -3.55
N TYR A 219 -14.86 11.70 -4.06
CA TYR A 219 -13.52 12.05 -4.53
C TYR A 219 -13.51 12.23 -6.06
N PRO A 220 -12.65 13.11 -6.60
CA PRO A 220 -12.44 13.18 -8.04
C PRO A 220 -11.90 11.85 -8.58
N ASN A 221 -12.43 11.38 -9.71
CA ASN A 221 -11.93 10.19 -10.42
C ASN A 221 -10.55 10.38 -11.06
N PHE A 222 -9.95 11.58 -11.00
CA PHE A 222 -8.60 11.80 -11.52
C PHE A 222 -7.57 10.96 -10.72
N PRO A 223 -6.60 10.30 -11.37
CA PRO A 223 -6.41 10.18 -12.83
C PRO A 223 -7.13 8.98 -13.48
N PHE A 224 -7.81 8.14 -12.71
CA PHE A 224 -8.43 6.89 -13.17
C PHE A 224 -9.85 7.11 -13.74
N GLY A 225 -9.91 7.60 -14.98
CA GLY A 225 -11.16 7.79 -15.73
C GLY A 225 -11.80 9.17 -15.59
N GLY A 226 -11.08 10.15 -15.04
CA GLY A 226 -11.53 11.54 -14.92
C GLY A 226 -10.45 12.57 -15.21
N ILE A 227 -10.88 13.81 -15.46
CA ILE A 227 -10.04 15.00 -15.60
C ILE A 227 -10.00 15.79 -14.29
N VAL A 228 -9.07 16.74 -14.17
CA VAL A 228 -9.07 17.67 -13.04
C VAL A 228 -10.38 18.49 -13.03
N PRO A 229 -11.13 18.51 -11.91
CA PRO A 229 -12.39 19.26 -11.81
C PRO A 229 -12.25 20.76 -12.03
N SER A 230 -13.35 21.42 -12.39
CA SER A 230 -13.39 22.87 -12.61
C SER A 230 -13.09 23.67 -11.33
N GLY A 231 -12.33 24.76 -11.46
CA GLY A 231 -11.93 25.63 -10.35
C GLY A 231 -10.95 25.00 -9.35
N GLN A 232 -10.40 23.84 -9.67
CA GLN A 232 -9.45 23.10 -8.82
C GLN A 232 -8.14 22.85 -9.56
N LYS A 233 -7.07 22.69 -8.78
CA LYS A 233 -5.80 22.12 -9.21
C LYS A 233 -5.52 20.85 -8.40
N ILE A 234 -4.85 19.89 -9.03
CA ILE A 234 -4.40 18.65 -8.38
C ILE A 234 -2.87 18.58 -8.44
N GLU A 235 -2.25 18.38 -7.29
CA GLU A 235 -0.82 18.11 -7.16
C GLU A 235 -0.63 16.60 -6.99
N LEU A 236 0.06 15.95 -7.94
CA LEU A 236 0.51 14.57 -7.81
C LEU A 236 1.84 14.54 -7.04
N ILE A 237 1.76 14.03 -5.82
CA ILE A 237 2.85 14.04 -4.83
C ILE A 237 3.63 12.73 -4.88
N GLY A 238 2.97 11.60 -5.18
CA GLY A 238 3.65 10.33 -5.29
C GLY A 238 2.78 9.19 -5.79
N ILE A 239 3.44 8.07 -6.10
CA ILE A 239 2.85 6.86 -6.67
C ILE A 239 3.03 5.69 -5.70
N LEU A 240 1.95 4.94 -5.51
CA LEU A 240 1.86 3.69 -4.76
C LEU A 240 1.55 2.57 -5.74
N ALA A 241 2.56 1.80 -6.15
CA ALA A 241 2.38 0.69 -7.07
C ALA A 241 3.36 -0.43 -6.70
N SER A 242 3.00 -1.67 -7.00
CA SER A 242 3.89 -2.83 -6.85
C SER A 242 4.20 -3.43 -8.21
N ASP A 243 5.42 -3.92 -8.36
CA ASP A 243 5.74 -4.88 -9.40
C ASP A 243 5.13 -6.25 -9.03
N ILE A 244 4.62 -6.99 -10.01
CA ILE A 244 3.81 -8.18 -9.79
C ILE A 244 4.26 -9.32 -10.70
N SER A 245 4.39 -10.51 -10.08
CA SER A 245 4.42 -11.79 -10.77
C SER A 245 3.36 -12.73 -10.14
N PRO A 246 2.35 -13.21 -10.91
CA PRO A 246 1.32 -14.11 -10.40
C PRO A 246 1.87 -15.44 -9.87
N ALA A 247 1.20 -15.97 -8.85
CA ALA A 247 1.46 -17.29 -8.26
C ALA A 247 1.47 -18.45 -9.26
N ALA A 248 0.65 -18.34 -10.31
CA ALA A 248 0.46 -19.39 -11.30
C ALA A 248 1.47 -19.33 -12.46
N ASN A 249 2.44 -18.42 -12.40
CA ASN A 249 3.56 -18.41 -13.33
C ASN A 249 4.31 -19.74 -13.25
N VAL A 250 4.59 -20.31 -14.41
CA VAL A 250 5.44 -21.50 -14.57
C VAL A 250 6.35 -21.33 -15.77
N THR A 251 7.44 -22.10 -15.83
CA THR A 251 8.31 -22.20 -17.00
C THR A 251 7.49 -22.31 -18.31
N GLY A 252 7.69 -21.35 -19.22
CA GLY A 252 7.03 -21.29 -20.54
C GLY A 252 5.58 -20.79 -20.55
N THR A 253 5.02 -20.41 -19.39
CA THR A 253 3.70 -19.77 -19.28
C THR A 253 3.69 -18.85 -18.07
N TYR A 254 4.10 -17.59 -18.27
CA TYR A 254 4.16 -16.61 -17.19
C TYR A 254 3.88 -15.20 -17.69
N SER A 255 3.34 -14.34 -16.82
CA SER A 255 3.12 -12.91 -17.07
C SER A 255 3.70 -12.09 -15.94
N TYR A 256 4.06 -10.85 -16.21
CA TYR A 256 4.55 -9.94 -15.20
C TYR A 256 4.34 -8.48 -15.60
N THR A 257 4.24 -7.60 -14.61
CA THR A 257 4.31 -6.15 -14.87
C THR A 257 5.70 -5.79 -15.36
N GLU A 258 5.79 -4.88 -16.31
CA GLU A 258 7.07 -4.43 -16.86
C GLU A 258 7.24 -2.92 -16.69
N TYR A 259 6.27 -2.13 -17.16
CA TYR A 259 6.29 -0.68 -17.06
C TYR A 259 4.96 -0.12 -16.56
N LEU A 260 5.03 0.92 -15.72
CA LEU A 260 3.92 1.80 -15.41
C LEU A 260 4.08 3.09 -16.22
N LYS A 261 3.21 3.27 -17.20
CA LYS A 261 3.27 4.39 -18.13
C LYS A 261 2.34 5.51 -17.67
N LEU A 262 2.87 6.72 -17.62
CA LEU A 262 2.12 7.94 -17.32
C LEU A 262 2.17 8.87 -18.52
N MET A 263 1.00 9.32 -18.99
CA MET A 263 0.90 10.22 -20.14
C MET A 263 0.12 11.48 -19.77
N LYS A 264 0.75 12.66 -19.92
CA LYS A 264 0.07 13.95 -19.82
C LYS A 264 -0.29 14.42 -21.23
N GLY A 265 -1.57 14.31 -21.59
CA GLY A 265 -2.00 14.49 -22.98
C GLY A 265 -1.31 13.50 -23.92
N ARG A 266 -0.36 13.98 -24.74
CA ARG A 266 0.38 13.15 -25.71
C ARG A 266 1.82 12.83 -25.30
N GLU A 267 2.30 13.41 -24.20
CA GLU A 267 3.67 13.25 -23.74
C GLU A 267 3.75 12.10 -22.73
N VAL A 268 4.70 11.18 -22.93
CA VAL A 268 5.01 10.14 -21.94
C VAL A 268 5.98 10.73 -20.93
N LEU A 269 5.66 10.59 -19.66
CA LEU A 269 6.48 11.13 -18.58
C LEU A 269 7.58 10.13 -18.17
N PHE A 270 8.69 10.66 -17.65
CA PHE A 270 9.77 9.96 -16.93
C PHE A 270 10.67 9.01 -17.73
N ASP A 271 10.44 8.81 -19.03
CA ASP A 271 11.27 7.95 -19.85
C ASP A 271 11.47 8.55 -21.24
N GLU A 272 12.73 8.70 -21.67
CA GLU A 272 13.11 9.19 -22.99
C GLU A 272 12.68 8.21 -24.10
N ASP A 273 12.69 6.91 -23.79
CA ASP A 273 12.27 5.85 -24.71
C ASP A 273 10.75 5.64 -24.72
N HIS A 274 10.00 6.42 -23.93
CA HIS A 274 8.53 6.40 -23.87
C HIS A 274 7.90 5.06 -23.41
N ASN A 275 8.64 4.21 -22.71
CA ASN A 275 8.12 2.97 -22.10
C ASN A 275 7.38 3.27 -20.79
N GLY A 276 7.98 4.11 -19.94
CA GLY A 276 7.43 4.53 -18.65
C GLY A 276 8.34 4.16 -17.48
N LEU A 277 7.79 4.15 -16.26
CA LEU A 277 8.52 3.78 -15.05
C LEU A 277 8.69 2.26 -14.97
N LEU A 278 9.89 1.79 -14.68
CA LEU A 278 10.17 0.36 -14.52
C LEU A 278 9.41 -0.24 -13.33
N TYR A 279 8.68 -1.33 -13.55
CA TYR A 279 8.00 -2.12 -12.51
C TYR A 279 8.12 -3.59 -12.87
N TYR A 280 9.35 -4.06 -12.96
CA TYR A 280 9.73 -5.29 -13.64
C TYR A 280 9.92 -6.46 -12.67
N ASN A 281 9.12 -7.52 -12.83
CA ASN A 281 9.21 -8.73 -12.01
C ASN A 281 9.16 -10.01 -12.86
N PRO A 282 10.25 -10.39 -13.53
CA PRO A 282 10.27 -11.46 -14.54
C PRO A 282 10.31 -12.88 -13.94
N GLN A 283 9.70 -13.10 -12.77
CA GLN A 283 9.77 -14.41 -12.15
C GLN A 283 8.92 -15.42 -12.92
N GLN A 284 9.58 -16.47 -13.42
CA GLN A 284 8.94 -17.56 -14.15
C GLN A 284 8.32 -18.61 -13.23
N ASP A 285 9.00 -18.98 -12.14
CA ASP A 285 8.54 -19.99 -11.20
C ASP A 285 8.56 -19.38 -9.78
N PRO A 286 7.46 -18.71 -9.36
CA PRO A 286 7.33 -18.17 -8.01
C PRO A 286 7.51 -19.27 -6.96
N PRO A 287 8.46 -19.11 -6.02
CA PRO A 287 8.68 -20.09 -4.97
C PRO A 287 7.39 -20.35 -4.17
N GLY A 288 6.97 -21.60 -4.07
CA GLY A 288 5.78 -21.98 -3.29
C GLY A 288 4.43 -21.59 -3.91
N ALA A 289 4.40 -21.22 -5.20
CA ALA A 289 3.17 -20.85 -5.91
C ALA A 289 2.38 -19.74 -5.20
N VAL A 290 3.10 -18.69 -4.77
CA VAL A 290 2.52 -17.48 -4.17
C VAL A 290 2.71 -16.27 -5.10
N ASN A 291 1.82 -15.28 -5.01
CA ASN A 291 1.98 -14.04 -5.78
C ASN A 291 3.20 -13.30 -5.25
N LEU A 292 4.13 -12.95 -6.14
CA LEU A 292 5.26 -12.11 -5.78
C LEU A 292 4.85 -10.66 -6.00
N ILE A 293 4.80 -9.91 -4.90
CA ILE A 293 4.31 -8.54 -4.85
C ILE A 293 5.45 -7.69 -4.31
N GLY A 294 5.97 -6.78 -5.12
CA GLY A 294 7.06 -5.90 -4.69
C GLY A 294 8.39 -6.62 -4.47
N GLU A 295 8.64 -7.75 -5.12
CA GLU A 295 9.92 -8.50 -5.04
C GLU A 295 10.87 -8.25 -6.21
N GLY A 296 10.38 -7.66 -7.30
CA GLY A 296 11.14 -7.27 -8.48
C GLY A 296 11.74 -5.87 -8.37
N PHE A 297 11.98 -5.27 -9.53
CA PHE A 297 12.70 -4.01 -9.69
C PHE A 297 11.74 -2.86 -10.00
N ALA A 298 11.67 -1.89 -9.07
CA ALA A 298 10.84 -0.71 -9.22
C ALA A 298 11.48 0.51 -8.52
N PRO A 299 11.26 1.74 -9.02
CA PRO A 299 11.76 2.98 -8.41
C PRO A 299 11.00 3.35 -7.12
N GLY A 300 9.82 2.77 -6.91
CA GLY A 300 9.01 2.94 -5.70
C GLY A 300 8.11 1.73 -5.49
N GLY A 301 7.40 1.74 -4.36
CA GLY A 301 6.52 0.66 -3.91
C GLY A 301 5.15 1.12 -3.47
N ASN A 302 4.36 0.13 -3.08
CA ASN A 302 2.99 0.33 -2.61
C ASN A 302 2.92 0.66 -1.12
N PHE A 303 4.01 0.57 -0.36
CA PHE A 303 4.08 0.93 1.05
C PHE A 303 2.97 0.28 1.90
N THR A 304 2.94 -1.05 1.86
CA THR A 304 2.06 -1.92 2.66
C THR A 304 2.91 -2.97 3.38
N GLN A 305 2.27 -3.86 4.16
CA GLN A 305 2.96 -5.01 4.74
C GLN A 305 3.38 -6.07 3.70
N CYS A 306 2.82 -6.02 2.48
CA CYS A 306 3.20 -6.91 1.38
C CYS A 306 4.35 -6.32 0.56
N ASP A 307 4.30 -5.01 0.29
CA ASP A 307 5.34 -4.28 -0.42
C ASP A 307 5.84 -3.11 0.44
N ILE A 308 6.98 -3.34 1.10
CA ILE A 308 7.59 -2.41 2.05
C ILE A 308 8.41 -1.29 1.40
N LYS A 309 8.56 -1.29 0.06
CA LYS A 309 9.27 -0.23 -0.65
C LYS A 309 8.55 1.10 -0.45
N GLN A 310 9.32 2.18 -0.32
CA GLN A 310 8.76 3.52 -0.18
C GLN A 310 8.01 3.93 -1.45
N PRO A 311 6.94 4.73 -1.35
CA PRO A 311 6.27 5.28 -2.52
C PRO A 311 7.25 6.11 -3.36
N LEU A 312 7.08 6.11 -4.67
CA LEU A 312 7.82 7.02 -5.54
C LEU A 312 7.29 8.44 -5.30
N MET A 313 8.08 9.30 -4.67
CA MET A 313 7.69 10.67 -4.33
C MET A 313 8.25 11.67 -5.35
N PHE A 314 7.48 12.69 -5.68
CA PHE A 314 7.89 13.80 -6.54
C PHE A 314 8.17 15.05 -5.70
N ASP A 315 9.36 15.62 -5.90
CA ASP A 315 9.77 16.91 -5.31
C ASP A 315 10.49 17.74 -6.38
N PRO A 316 9.85 18.77 -6.96
CA PRO A 316 8.51 19.27 -6.65
C PRO A 316 7.38 18.34 -7.15
N PRO A 317 6.16 18.43 -6.58
CA PRO A 317 4.98 17.71 -7.08
C PRO A 317 4.63 18.08 -8.53
N LEU A 318 4.03 17.14 -9.28
CA LEU A 318 3.50 17.43 -10.60
C LEU A 318 2.14 18.13 -10.49
N ILE A 319 2.00 19.29 -11.12
CA ILE A 319 0.79 20.11 -11.03
C ILE A 319 -0.08 19.89 -12.27
N PHE A 320 -1.37 19.64 -12.03
CA PHE A 320 -2.40 19.55 -13.04
C PHE A 320 -3.48 20.61 -12.81
N LEU A 321 -3.79 21.38 -13.84
CA LEU A 321 -4.80 22.44 -13.82
C LEU A 321 -6.16 21.90 -14.28
N GLU A 322 -7.22 22.70 -14.06
CA GLU A 322 -8.57 22.40 -14.53
C GLU A 322 -8.58 21.92 -15.99
N GLY A 323 -9.27 20.79 -16.21
CA GLY A 323 -9.42 20.21 -17.54
C GLY A 323 -8.24 19.38 -18.04
N GLU A 324 -7.09 19.38 -17.34
CA GLU A 324 -5.97 18.53 -17.69
C GLU A 324 -6.26 17.05 -17.34
N GLU A 325 -5.67 16.16 -18.13
CA GLU A 325 -5.78 14.71 -17.97
C GLU A 325 -4.39 14.09 -17.69
N LEU A 326 -4.41 12.95 -17.00
CA LEU A 326 -3.26 12.08 -16.82
C LEU A 326 -3.73 10.66 -17.11
N THR A 327 -3.21 10.04 -18.16
CA THR A 327 -3.48 8.62 -18.44
C THR A 327 -2.44 7.76 -17.75
N VAL A 328 -2.90 6.77 -17.00
CA VAL A 328 -2.06 5.76 -16.34
C VAL A 328 -2.29 4.42 -17.02
N SER A 329 -1.23 3.71 -17.39
CA SER A 329 -1.34 2.41 -18.05
C SER A 329 -0.31 1.41 -17.55
N TRP A 330 -0.73 0.15 -17.40
CA TRP A 330 0.18 -0.97 -17.21
C TRP A 330 0.65 -1.49 -18.56
N HIS A 331 1.96 -1.65 -18.71
CA HIS A 331 2.55 -2.56 -19.69
C HIS A 331 2.87 -3.88 -18.99
N ILE A 332 2.34 -4.97 -19.55
CA ILE A 332 2.61 -6.33 -19.10
C ILE A 332 3.37 -7.06 -20.19
N ALA A 333 4.32 -7.88 -19.78
CA ALA A 333 5.00 -8.81 -20.63
C ALA A 333 4.65 -10.25 -20.26
N ASN A 334 4.77 -11.15 -21.22
CA ASN A 334 4.67 -12.59 -21.05
C ASN A 334 5.65 -13.25 -22.04
N ASP A 335 6.11 -14.47 -21.75
CA ASP A 335 7.06 -15.21 -22.60
C ASP A 335 6.45 -16.56 -23.04
N GLY A 336 5.17 -16.53 -23.40
CA GLY A 336 4.43 -17.72 -23.85
C GLY A 336 3.25 -17.35 -24.75
N THR A 337 2.71 -18.34 -25.49
CA THR A 337 1.57 -18.14 -26.40
C THR A 337 0.31 -17.61 -25.67
N THR A 338 0.19 -17.92 -24.37
CA THR A 338 -0.87 -17.42 -23.48
C THR A 338 -0.22 -17.02 -22.15
N GLY A 339 -0.33 -15.75 -21.76
CA GLY A 339 0.15 -15.29 -20.44
C GLY A 339 -0.69 -15.83 -19.29
N VAL A 340 -0.14 -15.81 -18.07
CA VAL A 340 -0.90 -16.00 -16.83
C VAL A 340 -1.68 -14.73 -16.51
N VAL A 341 -2.83 -14.88 -15.88
CA VAL A 341 -3.68 -13.75 -15.50
C VAL A 341 -3.09 -13.02 -14.30
N ILE A 342 -2.86 -11.71 -14.44
CA ILE A 342 -2.74 -10.76 -13.34
C ILE A 342 -4.16 -10.27 -13.04
N SER A 343 -4.67 -10.59 -11.84
CA SER A 343 -6.04 -10.24 -11.47
C SER A 343 -6.20 -8.74 -11.24
N GLN A 344 -7.43 -8.25 -11.33
CA GLN A 344 -7.75 -6.84 -11.03
C GLN A 344 -7.22 -6.39 -9.66
N ALA A 345 -7.34 -7.22 -8.63
CA ALA A 345 -6.88 -6.91 -7.28
C ALA A 345 -5.35 -6.86 -7.12
N LEU A 346 -4.57 -7.34 -8.10
CA LEU A 346 -3.11 -7.31 -8.06
C LEU A 346 -2.50 -6.14 -8.83
N GLN A 347 -3.26 -5.49 -9.72
CA GLN A 347 -2.76 -4.43 -10.61
C GLN A 347 -3.22 -3.03 -10.21
N GLU A 348 -3.92 -2.89 -9.09
CA GLU A 348 -4.35 -1.59 -8.58
C GLU A 348 -3.16 -0.69 -8.21
N VAL A 349 -3.26 0.58 -8.60
CA VAL A 349 -2.29 1.64 -8.30
C VAL A 349 -2.95 2.72 -7.45
N GLY A 350 -2.24 3.22 -6.45
CA GLY A 350 -2.59 4.39 -5.67
C GLY A 350 -1.80 5.63 -6.12
N MET A 351 -2.43 6.79 -6.15
CA MET A 351 -1.80 8.10 -6.41
C MET A 351 -2.04 9.00 -5.22
N ILE A 352 -0.98 9.54 -4.64
CA ILE A 352 -1.04 10.49 -3.53
C ILE A 352 -1.25 11.88 -4.11
N LEU A 353 -2.43 12.44 -3.89
CA LEU A 353 -2.88 13.67 -4.53
C LEU A 353 -3.24 14.72 -3.48
N ARG A 354 -2.93 15.99 -3.78
CA ARG A 354 -3.52 17.13 -3.08
C ARG A 354 -4.43 17.91 -4.03
N LEU A 355 -5.71 17.99 -3.69
CA LEU A 355 -6.69 18.86 -4.34
C LEU A 355 -6.69 20.21 -3.64
N SER A 356 -6.68 21.31 -4.40
CA SER A 356 -6.86 22.66 -3.85
C SER A 356 -7.50 23.60 -4.88
N PRO A 357 -8.14 24.70 -4.45
CA PRO A 357 -8.67 25.69 -5.37
C PRO A 357 -7.54 26.36 -6.16
N ILE A 358 -7.86 26.81 -7.38
CA ILE A 358 -6.94 27.59 -8.23
C ILE A 358 -6.70 28.98 -7.64
#